data_AF-A0A835SU99-F1
#
_entry.id   AF-A0A835SU99-F1
#
_cell.length_a   1.000
_cell.length_b   1.000
_cell.length_c   1.000
_cell.angle_alpha   90.00
_cell.angle_beta   90.00
_cell.angle_gamma   90.00
#
_symmetry.space_group_name_H-M   'P 1'
#
loop_
_entity.id
_entity.type
_entity.pdbx_description
1 polymer ?
#
loop_
_entity_poly.entity_id
_entity_poly.type
_entity_poly.pdbx_seq_one_letter_code
_entity_poly.pdbx_strand_id
1 'polypeptide(L)'
;MSSDWKNPCYAVIAEPGGLAICLTSWCVPCFTYGMNLRHLGDAPEGANVFCAGDMSKACCLYCCAALVGCGCVVHIPARQYIRKKYNISEPTHGILEDLFLTWCCPCCTVTQEYNEIMSRTGGAAGFDDLKKAGNALADDAKKVANTAVDGAKQAVDNAKPAETKEEKKEEPKEEKKEAVAEAKEVEKEAVAEEKKEEKKE
;
A
#
# COMPACT_ATOMS: atom_id res chain seq x y z
N MET A 1 -17.34 5.85 23.82
CA MET A 1 -17.07 6.77 22.70
C MET A 1 -16.79 8.13 23.28
N SER A 2 -15.55 8.61 23.25
CA SER A 2 -15.26 9.99 23.65
C SER A 2 -16.11 10.94 22.80
N SER A 3 -16.86 11.82 23.46
CA SER A 3 -17.74 12.82 22.81
C SER A 3 -16.98 13.91 22.05
N ASP A 4 -15.65 13.88 22.09
CA ASP A 4 -14.79 14.95 21.55
C ASP A 4 -14.42 14.76 20.06
N TRP A 5 -14.71 13.59 19.48
CA TRP A 5 -14.63 13.42 18.02
C TRP A 5 -15.72 14.27 17.37
N LYS A 6 -15.39 15.03 16.32
CA LYS A 6 -16.39 15.87 15.62
C LYS A 6 -17.52 15.04 15.04
N ASN A 7 -17.17 13.86 14.53
CA ASN A 7 -18.12 12.89 14.02
C ASN A 7 -18.04 11.59 14.83
N PRO A 8 -19.18 11.01 15.25
CA PRO A 8 -19.17 9.70 15.90
C PRO A 8 -18.76 8.61 14.91
N CYS A 9 -18.27 7.46 15.39
CA CYS A 9 -17.74 6.41 14.53
C CYS A 9 -18.77 5.84 13.53
N TYR A 10 -20.05 5.93 13.86
CA TYR A 10 -21.17 5.44 13.06
C TYR A 10 -21.65 6.46 12.02
N ALA A 11 -21.18 7.71 12.08
CA ALA A 11 -21.46 8.73 11.08
C ALA A 11 -20.49 8.60 9.88
N VAL A 12 -20.44 7.40 9.28
CA VAL A 12 -19.49 7.07 8.21
C VAL A 12 -19.73 7.81 6.89
N ILE A 13 -20.93 8.35 6.67
CA ILE A 13 -21.28 9.16 5.50
C ILE A 13 -21.21 10.67 5.82
N ALA A 14 -20.68 11.06 6.98
CA ALA A 14 -20.50 12.46 7.30
C ALA A 14 -19.45 13.10 6.38
N GLU A 15 -19.71 14.35 5.99
CA GLU A 15 -18.72 15.21 5.38
C GLU A 15 -17.54 15.44 6.35
N PRO A 16 -16.29 15.56 5.87
CA PRO A 16 -15.88 15.77 4.46
C PRO A 16 -15.67 14.49 3.60
N GLY A 17 -15.68 13.30 4.20
CA GLY A 17 -15.41 12.05 3.47
C GLY A 17 -16.59 11.53 2.66
N GLY A 18 -17.81 11.73 3.18
CA GLY A 18 -19.05 11.34 2.51
C GLY A 18 -19.11 9.86 2.14
N LEU A 19 -19.91 9.54 1.12
CA LEU A 19 -20.10 8.15 0.66
C LEU A 19 -18.83 7.56 0.04
N ALA A 20 -18.00 8.38 -0.62
CA ALA A 20 -16.81 7.92 -1.32
C ALA A 20 -15.78 7.30 -0.37
N ILE A 21 -15.48 7.97 0.75
CA ILE A 21 -14.55 7.47 1.76
C ILE A 21 -15.16 6.30 2.53
N CYS A 22 -16.46 6.33 2.82
CA CYS A 22 -17.14 5.19 3.43
C CYS A 22 -16.98 3.91 2.58
N LEU A 23 -17.27 4.00 1.27
CA LEU A 23 -17.19 2.87 0.36
C LEU A 23 -15.74 2.41 0.15
N THR A 24 -14.80 3.35 0.01
CA THR A 24 -13.38 3.02 -0.12
C THR A 24 -12.87 2.35 1.15
N SER A 25 -13.23 2.84 2.32
CA SER A 25 -12.81 2.25 3.60
C SER A 25 -13.44 0.88 3.84
N TRP A 26 -14.62 0.63 3.28
CA TRP A 26 -15.27 -0.68 3.33
C TRP A 26 -14.57 -1.69 2.42
N CYS A 27 -14.32 -1.33 1.16
CA CYS A 27 -13.73 -2.24 0.18
C CYS A 27 -12.20 -2.40 0.33
N VAL A 28 -11.50 -1.31 0.67
CA VAL A 28 -10.04 -1.21 0.70
C VAL A 28 -9.60 -0.32 1.89
N PRO A 29 -9.78 -0.76 3.15
CA PRO A 29 -9.49 0.05 4.35
C PRO A 29 -8.03 0.50 4.44
N CYS A 30 -7.10 -0.29 3.90
CA CYS A 30 -5.68 0.06 3.84
C CYS A 30 -5.42 1.34 3.04
N PHE A 31 -6.21 1.61 2.00
CA PHE A 31 -6.06 2.81 1.19
C PHE A 31 -6.42 4.06 1.98
N THR A 32 -7.60 4.08 2.61
CA THR A 32 -8.00 5.21 3.47
C THR A 32 -7.07 5.36 4.66
N TYR A 33 -6.59 4.26 5.26
CA TYR A 33 -5.59 4.32 6.32
C TYR A 33 -4.30 5.00 5.85
N GLY A 34 -3.78 4.62 4.67
CA GLY A 34 -2.62 5.27 4.07
C GLY A 34 -2.85 6.76 3.78
N MET A 35 -4.04 7.12 3.31
CA MET A 35 -4.42 8.53 3.11
C MET A 35 -4.40 9.30 4.43
N ASN A 36 -4.96 8.73 5.51
CA ASN A 36 -4.94 9.34 6.84
C ASN A 36 -3.51 9.63 7.30
N LEU A 37 -2.58 8.67 7.16
CA LEU A 37 -1.19 8.87 7.54
C LEU A 37 -0.47 9.91 6.67
N ARG A 38 -0.78 9.97 5.38
CA ARG A 38 -0.27 11.02 4.49
C ARG A 38 -0.72 12.40 4.94
N HIS A 39 -2.00 12.56 5.30
CA HIS A 39 -2.56 13.82 5.78
C HIS A 39 -2.06 14.20 7.18
N LEU A 40 -1.72 13.21 8.00
CA LEU A 40 -1.07 13.43 9.29
C LEU A 40 0.37 13.95 9.14
N GLY A 41 1.02 13.67 8.01
CA GLY A 41 2.42 14.02 7.77
C GLY A 41 3.37 13.22 8.65
N ASP A 42 4.61 13.70 8.72
CA ASP A 42 5.65 13.06 9.53
C ASP A 42 5.30 13.11 11.02
N ALA A 43 5.35 11.95 11.68
CA ALA A 43 5.15 11.86 13.11
C ALA A 43 6.47 12.16 13.83
N PRO A 44 6.46 12.90 14.96
CA PRO A 44 7.66 13.21 15.71
C PRO A 44 8.32 11.93 16.27
N GLU A 45 9.64 11.96 16.44
CA GLU A 45 10.39 10.86 17.05
C GLU A 45 9.79 10.49 18.41
N GLY A 46 9.29 9.25 18.54
CA GLY A 46 8.61 8.75 19.74
C GLY A 46 7.09 8.57 19.60
N ALA A 47 6.48 9.06 18.52
CA ALA A 47 5.13 8.63 18.14
C ALA A 47 5.25 7.26 17.46
N ASN A 48 4.74 6.19 18.10
CA ASN A 48 4.77 4.81 17.60
C ASN A 48 3.88 4.58 16.35
N VAL A 49 3.85 5.51 15.41
CA VAL A 49 3.06 5.46 14.18
C VAL A 49 3.92 4.90 13.06
N PHE A 50 3.57 3.71 12.60
CA PHE A 50 4.29 3.06 11.51
C PHE A 50 4.02 3.76 10.17
N CYS A 51 5.09 4.05 9.43
CA CYS A 51 5.00 4.65 8.09
C CYS A 51 4.25 5.99 8.04
N ALA A 52 4.38 6.82 9.08
CA ALA A 52 3.83 8.18 9.06
C ALA A 52 4.32 8.96 7.84
N GLY A 53 3.46 9.77 7.23
CA GLY A 53 3.76 10.55 6.02
C GLY A 53 3.75 9.76 4.70
N ASP A 54 3.99 8.45 4.72
CA ASP A 54 4.12 7.61 3.53
C ASP A 54 2.87 6.76 3.24
N MET A 55 2.03 7.22 2.31
CA MET A 55 0.79 6.53 1.93
C MET A 55 1.01 5.07 1.50
N SER A 56 1.92 4.83 0.55
CA SER A 56 2.12 3.51 -0.07
C SER A 56 2.61 2.47 0.94
N LYS A 57 3.56 2.85 1.81
CA LYS A 57 4.10 1.97 2.86
C LYS A 57 3.06 1.70 3.94
N ALA A 58 2.33 2.73 4.36
CA ALA A 58 1.25 2.61 5.34
C ALA A 58 0.12 1.70 4.84
N CYS A 59 -0.30 1.86 3.59
CA CYS A 59 -1.30 1.03 2.93
C CYS A 59 -0.84 -0.44 2.89
N CYS A 60 0.39 -0.69 2.42
CA CYS A 60 0.96 -2.04 2.36
C CYS A 60 1.04 -2.68 3.76
N LEU A 61 1.57 -1.96 4.76
CA LEU A 61 1.70 -2.45 6.13
C LEU A 61 0.34 -2.80 6.74
N TYR A 62 -0.65 -1.92 6.60
CA TYR A 62 -2.00 -2.17 7.09
C TYR A 62 -2.64 -3.36 6.38
N CYS A 63 -2.49 -3.46 5.06
CA CYS A 63 -2.98 -4.58 4.28
C CYS A 63 -2.40 -5.91 4.78
N CYS A 64 -1.08 -5.99 4.92
CA CYS A 64 -0.39 -7.17 5.44
C CYS A 64 -0.81 -7.50 6.88
N ALA A 65 -0.91 -6.49 7.76
CA ALA A 65 -1.35 -6.68 9.14
C ALA A 65 -2.81 -7.15 9.22
N ALA A 66 -3.69 -6.66 8.34
CA ALA A 66 -5.08 -7.09 8.26
C ALA A 66 -5.19 -8.55 7.78
N LEU A 67 -4.35 -8.98 6.82
CA LEU A 67 -4.32 -10.36 6.32
C LEU A 67 -3.96 -11.38 7.41
N VAL A 68 -3.13 -11.02 8.38
CA VAL A 68 -2.80 -11.87 9.54
C VAL A 68 -3.74 -11.67 10.74
N GLY A 69 -4.80 -10.86 10.60
CA GLY A 69 -5.75 -10.57 11.68
C GLY A 69 -5.23 -9.59 12.73
N CYS A 70 -4.06 -8.98 12.53
CA CYS A 70 -3.41 -8.05 13.46
C CYS A 70 -3.55 -6.58 13.02
N GLY A 71 -4.51 -6.24 12.16
CA GLY A 71 -4.70 -4.87 11.66
C GLY A 71 -4.88 -3.84 12.78
N CYS A 72 -5.50 -4.23 13.89
CA CYS A 72 -5.68 -3.38 15.06
C CYS A 72 -4.35 -2.93 15.70
N VAL A 73 -3.29 -3.76 15.64
CA VAL A 73 -1.97 -3.43 16.22
C VAL A 73 -1.33 -2.26 15.49
N VAL A 74 -1.50 -2.18 14.17
CA VAL A 74 -0.97 -1.08 13.35
C VAL A 74 -1.85 0.17 13.49
N HIS A 75 -3.15 -0.02 13.63
CA HIS A 75 -4.12 1.07 13.66
C HIS A 75 -4.17 1.82 15.00
N ILE A 76 -4.12 1.10 16.14
CA ILE A 76 -4.25 1.71 17.48
C ILE A 76 -3.22 2.82 17.71
N PRO A 77 -1.92 2.64 17.41
CA PRO A 77 -0.93 3.71 17.59
C PRO A 77 -1.21 4.96 16.75
N ALA A 78 -1.67 4.79 15.50
CA ALA A 78 -2.07 5.91 14.64
C ALA A 78 -3.26 6.66 15.24
N ARG A 79 -4.27 5.95 15.72
CA ARG A 79 -5.44 6.53 16.39
C ARG A 79 -5.09 7.28 17.66
N GLN A 80 -4.21 6.72 18.48
CA GLN A 80 -3.68 7.36 19.69
C GLN A 80 -2.91 8.64 19.35
N TYR A 81 -2.13 8.61 18.28
CA TYR A 81 -1.43 9.80 17.79
C TYR A 81 -2.40 10.89 17.30
N ILE A 82 -3.47 10.54 16.56
CA ILE A 82 -4.51 11.49 16.14
C ILE A 82 -5.14 12.19 17.34
N ARG A 83 -5.47 11.44 18.40
CA ARG A 83 -6.01 12.03 19.63
C ARG A 83 -5.06 13.02 20.27
N LYS A 84 -3.79 12.64 20.41
CA LYS A 84 -2.74 13.51 20.97
C LYS A 84 -2.53 14.75 20.10
N LYS A 85 -2.49 14.59 18.78
CA LYS A 85 -2.28 15.69 17.81
C LYS A 85 -3.40 16.72 17.85
N TYR A 86 -4.63 16.28 18.06
CA TYR A 86 -5.82 17.15 18.03
C TYR A 86 -6.44 17.43 19.41
N ASN A 87 -5.77 17.06 20.50
CA ASN A 87 -6.23 17.21 21.88
C ASN A 87 -7.64 16.62 22.12
N ILE A 88 -7.90 15.42 21.58
CA ILE A 88 -9.16 14.68 21.79
C ILE A 88 -9.02 13.88 23.10
N SER A 89 -10.02 13.92 23.98
CA SER A 89 -9.94 13.16 25.24
C SER A 89 -9.74 11.66 25.01
N GLU A 90 -9.00 11.06 25.93
CA GLU A 90 -8.85 9.62 25.96
C GLU A 90 -10.20 8.95 26.23
N PRO A 91 -10.46 7.78 25.62
CA PRO A 91 -11.66 7.02 25.85
C PRO A 91 -11.83 6.64 27.33
N THR A 92 -13.08 6.56 27.79
CA THR A 92 -13.43 6.23 29.19
C THR A 92 -12.86 4.88 29.64
N HIS A 93 -12.73 3.93 28.71
CA HIS A 93 -12.16 2.60 28.97
C HIS A 93 -10.72 2.43 28.42
N GLY A 94 -10.04 3.54 28.11
CA GLY A 94 -8.65 3.53 27.62
C GLY A 94 -8.47 2.77 26.31
N ILE A 95 -7.30 2.15 26.13
CA ILE A 95 -6.90 1.47 24.89
C ILE A 95 -7.85 0.32 24.51
N LEU A 96 -8.50 -0.31 25.48
CA LEU A 96 -9.45 -1.41 25.21
C LEU A 96 -10.62 -0.94 24.33
N GLU A 97 -11.11 0.29 24.54
CA GLU A 97 -12.18 0.84 23.71
C GLU A 97 -11.75 0.94 22.24
N ASP A 98 -10.52 1.38 21.97
CA ASP A 98 -10.00 1.45 20.61
C ASP A 98 -9.79 0.08 19.99
N LEU A 99 -9.28 -0.88 20.77
CA LEU A 99 -9.11 -2.24 20.32
C LEU A 99 -10.44 -2.83 19.85
N PHE A 100 -11.50 -2.71 20.65
CA PHE A 100 -12.82 -3.20 20.28
C PHE A 100 -13.41 -2.47 19.08
N LEU A 101 -13.20 -1.16 18.96
CA LEU A 101 -13.73 -0.40 17.83
C LEU A 101 -13.03 -0.72 16.53
N THR A 102 -11.71 -0.77 16.55
CA THR A 102 -10.92 -1.14 15.38
C THR A 102 -11.15 -2.59 14.98
N TRP A 103 -11.35 -3.50 15.95
CA TRP A 103 -11.70 -4.89 15.65
C TRP A 103 -13.11 -5.01 15.05
N CYS A 104 -14.11 -4.43 15.73
CA CYS A 104 -15.52 -4.62 15.38
C CYS A 104 -15.91 -3.92 14.07
N CYS A 105 -15.40 -2.71 13.84
CA CYS A 105 -15.64 -1.99 12.59
C CYS A 105 -14.40 -1.18 12.16
N PRO A 106 -13.38 -1.82 11.55
CA PRO A 106 -12.17 -1.12 11.10
C PRO A 106 -12.50 -0.01 10.11
N CYS A 107 -13.38 -0.26 9.14
CA CYS A 107 -13.79 0.76 8.15
C CYS A 107 -14.44 2.00 8.79
N CYS A 108 -15.25 1.81 9.83
CA CYS A 108 -15.88 2.92 10.57
C CYS A 108 -14.81 3.78 11.26
N THR A 109 -13.88 3.13 11.96
CA THR A 109 -12.81 3.83 12.70
C THR A 109 -11.86 4.57 11.77
N VAL A 110 -11.46 3.97 10.64
CA VAL A 110 -10.62 4.63 9.62
C VAL A 110 -11.35 5.82 8.98
N THR A 111 -12.65 5.70 8.71
CA THR A 111 -13.46 6.81 8.15
C THR A 111 -13.63 7.95 9.16
N GLN A 112 -13.85 7.61 10.44
CA GLN A 112 -13.92 8.60 11.51
C GLN A 112 -12.62 9.42 11.60
N GLU A 113 -11.48 8.75 11.52
CA GLU A 113 -10.16 9.38 11.52
C GLU A 113 -9.96 10.28 10.30
N TYR A 114 -10.35 9.81 9.11
CA TYR A 114 -10.31 10.61 7.90
C TYR A 114 -11.10 11.91 8.06
N ASN A 115 -12.36 11.80 8.50
CA ASN A 115 -13.23 12.95 8.70
C ASN A 115 -12.68 13.92 9.76
N GLU A 116 -12.10 13.39 10.83
CA GLU A 116 -11.49 14.19 11.88
C GLU A 116 -10.28 14.97 11.36
N ILE A 117 -9.37 14.30 10.63
CA ILE A 117 -8.17 14.92 10.05
C ILE A 117 -8.59 16.01 9.06
N MET A 118 -9.44 15.67 8.10
CA MET A 118 -9.82 16.56 6.99
C MET A 118 -10.64 17.76 7.46
N SER A 119 -11.53 17.56 8.44
CA SER A 119 -12.28 18.66 9.04
C SER A 119 -11.39 19.63 9.84
N ARG A 120 -10.16 19.24 10.21
CA ARG A 120 -9.20 20.09 10.93
C ARG A 120 -8.14 20.69 10.02
N THR A 121 -7.74 20.00 8.96
CA THR A 121 -6.79 20.49 7.96
C THR A 121 -7.44 21.34 6.87
N GLY A 122 -8.79 21.40 6.82
CA GLY A 122 -9.53 22.12 5.79
C GLY A 122 -9.49 21.41 4.43
N GLY A 123 -9.42 20.08 4.46
CA GLY A 123 -9.23 19.25 3.28
C GLY A 123 -10.44 19.18 2.34
N ALA A 124 -10.18 18.78 1.09
CA ALA A 124 -11.16 18.69 0.02
C ALA A 124 -12.19 17.56 0.22
N ALA A 125 -13.26 17.57 -0.57
CA ALA A 125 -14.29 16.52 -0.58
C ALA A 125 -13.65 15.14 -0.82
N GLY A 126 -14.13 14.12 -0.12
CA GLY A 126 -13.51 12.78 -0.08
C GLY A 126 -13.24 12.15 -1.45
N PHE A 127 -14.08 12.44 -2.45
CA PHE A 127 -13.89 11.93 -3.81
C PHE A 127 -12.68 12.56 -4.53
N ASP A 128 -12.48 13.87 -4.40
CA ASP A 128 -11.35 14.57 -5.04
C ASP A 128 -10.02 14.12 -4.46
N ASP A 129 -10.00 13.93 -3.14
CA ASP A 129 -8.84 13.46 -2.41
C ASP A 129 -8.50 12.00 -2.76
N LEU A 130 -9.52 11.14 -2.88
CA LEU A 130 -9.36 9.76 -3.37
C LEU A 130 -8.73 9.73 -4.77
N LYS A 131 -9.24 10.55 -5.68
CA LYS A 131 -8.71 10.67 -7.06
C LYS A 131 -7.25 11.14 -7.06
N LYS A 132 -6.92 12.15 -6.24
CA LYS A 132 -5.55 12.67 -6.11
C LYS A 132 -4.61 11.62 -5.53
N ALA A 133 -5.03 10.89 -4.50
CA ALA A 133 -4.24 9.81 -3.90
C ALA A 133 -3.99 8.68 -4.90
N GLY A 134 -5.02 8.26 -5.65
CA GLY A 134 -4.91 7.22 -6.68
C GLY A 134 -3.95 7.59 -7.81
N ASN A 135 -4.04 8.81 -8.33
CA ASN A 135 -3.12 9.29 -9.37
C ASN A 135 -1.67 9.34 -8.87
N ALA A 136 -1.44 9.82 -7.65
CA ALA A 136 -0.09 9.87 -7.07
C ALA A 136 0.55 8.46 -6.96
N LEU A 137 -0.23 7.46 -6.54
CA LEU A 137 0.23 6.07 -6.53
C LEU A 137 0.57 5.53 -7.91
N ALA A 138 -0.25 5.85 -8.91
CA ALA A 138 0.00 5.42 -10.28
C ALA A 138 1.29 6.04 -10.85
N ASP A 139 1.53 7.31 -10.56
CA ASP A 139 2.75 8.02 -10.96
C ASP A 139 4.00 7.44 -10.25
N ASP A 140 3.89 7.16 -8.95
CA ASP A 140 4.96 6.51 -8.18
C ASP A 140 5.26 5.09 -8.72
N ALA A 141 4.23 4.30 -9.01
CA ALA A 141 4.39 2.97 -9.60
C ALA A 141 5.10 3.04 -10.96
N LYS A 142 4.74 4.00 -11.81
CA LYS A 142 5.39 4.23 -13.11
C LYS A 142 6.87 4.62 -12.95
N LYS A 143 7.18 5.46 -11.96
CA LYS A 143 8.56 5.86 -11.67
C LYS A 143 9.41 4.70 -11.17
N VAL A 144 8.87 3.86 -10.29
CA VAL A 144 9.57 2.65 -9.82
C VAL A 144 9.81 1.67 -10.98
N ALA A 145 8.82 1.47 -11.84
CA ALA A 145 8.96 0.62 -13.03
C ALA A 145 10.06 1.11 -13.97
N ASN A 146 10.11 2.42 -14.26
CA ASN A 146 11.15 3.00 -15.12
C ASN A 146 12.54 2.87 -14.48
N THR A 147 12.67 3.11 -13.17
CA THR A 147 13.94 2.98 -12.45
C THR A 147 14.45 1.54 -12.45
N ALA A 148 13.55 0.55 -12.35
CA ALA A 148 13.91 -0.86 -12.43
C ALA A 148 14.39 -1.25 -13.85
N VAL A 149 13.78 -0.69 -14.89
CA VAL A 149 14.20 -0.88 -16.29
C VAL A 149 15.56 -0.23 -16.54
N ASP A 150 15.81 0.97 -16.01
CA ASP A 150 17.10 1.66 -16.13
C ASP A 150 18.22 0.93 -15.36
N GLY A 151 17.92 0.42 -14.16
CA GLY A 151 18.85 -0.42 -13.40
C GLY A 151 19.18 -1.73 -14.09
N ALA A 152 18.19 -2.38 -14.72
CA ALA A 152 18.40 -3.58 -15.53
C ALA A 152 19.26 -3.27 -16.77
N LYS A 153 19.01 -2.13 -17.44
CA LYS A 153 19.80 -1.69 -18.60
C LYS A 153 21.26 -1.38 -18.22
N GLN A 154 21.47 -0.70 -17.09
CA GLN A 154 22.80 -0.36 -16.58
C GLN A 154 23.59 -1.61 -16.12
N ALA A 155 22.91 -2.63 -15.59
CA ALA A 155 23.51 -3.92 -15.27
C ALA A 155 23.92 -4.72 -16.52
N VAL A 156 23.16 -4.61 -17.62
CA VAL A 156 23.50 -5.21 -18.92
C VAL A 156 24.65 -4.44 -19.60
N ASP A 157 24.65 -3.11 -19.52
CA ASP A 157 25.72 -2.27 -20.10
C ASP A 157 27.05 -2.43 -19.34
N ASN A 158 27.01 -2.64 -18.02
CA ASN A 158 28.20 -2.94 -17.19
C ASN A 158 28.71 -4.39 -17.33
N ALA A 159 27.93 -5.29 -17.94
CA ALA A 159 28.35 -6.67 -18.23
C ALA A 159 29.05 -6.81 -19.60
N LYS A 160 29.27 -5.72 -20.35
CA LYS A 160 30.05 -5.74 -21.59
C LYS A 160 31.55 -5.78 -21.26
N PRO A 161 32.28 -6.87 -21.58
CA PRO A 161 33.70 -6.97 -21.25
C PRO A 161 34.51 -5.95 -22.04
N ALA A 162 35.41 -5.25 -21.34
CA ALA A 162 36.44 -4.43 -21.97
C ALA A 162 37.36 -5.33 -22.81
N GLU A 163 37.43 -5.05 -24.11
CA GLU A 163 38.40 -5.67 -25.01
C GLU A 163 39.82 -5.41 -24.49
N THR A 164 40.56 -6.49 -24.18
CA THR A 164 42.03 -6.48 -24.27
C THR A 164 42.40 -7.43 -25.40
N LYS A 165 43.12 -6.90 -26.38
CA LYS A 165 43.63 -7.59 -27.58
C LYS A 165 44.70 -8.65 -27.25
N GLU A 166 44.63 -9.74 -28.01
CA GLU A 166 45.66 -10.73 -28.38
C GLU A 166 46.19 -11.62 -27.23
N GLU A 167 46.16 -12.96 -27.29
CA GLU A 167 46.65 -13.82 -28.37
C GLU A 167 45.95 -15.21 -28.43
N LYS A 168 46.05 -15.83 -29.60
CA LYS A 168 45.34 -16.98 -30.19
C LYS A 168 45.70 -18.36 -29.57
N LYS A 169 44.70 -19.15 -29.15
CA LYS A 169 44.71 -20.63 -29.34
C LYS A 169 43.33 -21.31 -29.20
N GLU A 170 42.88 -21.85 -30.33
CA GLU A 170 41.97 -22.98 -30.62
C GLU A 170 40.86 -23.43 -29.63
N GLU A 171 39.62 -23.33 -30.14
CA GLU A 171 38.38 -24.06 -29.76
C GLU A 171 38.52 -25.59 -30.05
N PRO A 172 37.69 -26.49 -29.46
CA PRO A 172 36.25 -26.58 -29.78
C PRO A 172 35.34 -26.72 -28.53
N LYS A 173 34.17 -26.09 -28.43
CA LYS A 173 32.96 -26.13 -29.29
C LYS A 173 32.12 -27.40 -29.14
N GLU A 174 31.76 -27.76 -27.92
CA GLU A 174 30.71 -28.75 -27.61
C GLU A 174 30.20 -28.46 -26.19
N GLU A 175 28.96 -27.99 -26.04
CA GLU A 175 28.11 -28.03 -24.80
C GLU A 175 27.02 -26.94 -24.79
N LYS A 176 27.14 -25.87 -25.57
CA LYS A 176 26.11 -24.80 -25.60
C LYS A 176 24.90 -25.05 -26.52
N LYS A 177 24.75 -26.26 -27.08
CA LYS A 177 23.61 -26.62 -27.95
C LYS A 177 22.50 -27.42 -27.27
N GLU A 178 22.72 -28.03 -26.11
CA GLU A 178 21.68 -28.81 -25.44
C GLU A 178 20.77 -27.98 -24.53
N ALA A 179 21.29 -26.96 -23.83
CA ALA A 179 20.48 -26.15 -22.91
C ALA A 179 19.44 -25.24 -23.59
N VAL A 180 19.54 -25.00 -24.90
CA VAL A 180 18.60 -24.13 -25.65
C VAL A 180 17.48 -24.95 -26.32
N ALA A 181 17.63 -26.28 -26.41
CA ALA A 181 16.59 -27.15 -26.95
C ALA A 181 15.52 -27.50 -25.90
N GLU A 182 15.92 -27.81 -24.65
CA GLU A 182 14.98 -28.16 -23.58
C GLU A 182 14.06 -27.00 -23.16
N ALA A 183 14.54 -25.75 -23.19
CA ALA A 183 13.73 -24.61 -22.78
C ALA A 183 12.59 -24.27 -23.76
N LYS A 184 12.66 -24.74 -25.02
CA LYS A 184 11.64 -24.45 -26.04
C LYS A 184 10.53 -25.51 -26.15
N GLU A 185 10.71 -26.70 -25.57
CA GLU A 185 9.62 -27.70 -25.49
C GLU A 185 8.67 -27.42 -24.32
N VAL A 186 9.19 -26.99 -23.16
CA VAL A 186 8.37 -26.70 -21.97
C VAL A 186 7.40 -25.54 -22.21
N GLU A 187 7.78 -24.53 -23.00
CA GLU A 187 6.90 -23.39 -23.31
C GLU A 187 5.75 -23.77 -24.29
N LYS A 188 5.91 -24.85 -25.08
CA LYS A 188 4.86 -25.29 -26.02
C LYS A 188 3.79 -26.17 -25.36
N GLU A 189 4.12 -26.90 -24.30
CA GLU A 189 3.13 -27.72 -23.59
C GLU A 189 2.21 -26.89 -22.68
N ALA A 190 2.75 -25.85 -22.01
CA ALA A 190 1.93 -24.98 -21.15
C ALA A 190 0.84 -24.20 -21.94
N VAL A 191 1.13 -23.77 -23.17
CA VAL A 191 0.17 -23.02 -24.00
C VAL A 191 -0.92 -23.93 -24.61
N ALA A 192 -0.71 -25.25 -24.65
CA ALA A 192 -1.69 -26.20 -25.17
C ALA A 192 -2.73 -26.63 -24.11
N GLU A 193 -2.39 -26.54 -22.82
CA GLU A 193 -3.29 -26.91 -21.73
C GLU A 193 -4.29 -25.79 -21.40
N GLU A 194 -3.85 -24.53 -21.44
CA GLU A 194 -4.69 -23.36 -21.17
C GLU A 194 -5.84 -23.19 -22.19
N LYS A 195 -5.64 -23.64 -23.45
CA LYS A 195 -6.67 -23.62 -24.50
C LYS A 195 -7.71 -24.74 -24.39
N LYS A 196 -7.52 -25.74 -23.53
CA LYS A 196 -8.51 -26.82 -23.33
C LYS A 196 -9.53 -26.50 -22.23
N GLU A 197 -9.20 -25.62 -21.28
CA GLU A 197 -10.14 -25.23 -20.21
C GLU A 197 -11.14 -24.16 -20.67
N GLU A 198 -10.75 -23.22 -21.54
CA GLU A 198 -11.66 -22.19 -22.08
C GLU A 198 -12.79 -22.72 -22.98
N LYS A 199 -12.77 -24.00 -23.35
CA LYS A 199 -13.78 -24.60 -24.24
C LYS A 199 -14.80 -25.48 -23.53
N LYS A 200 -14.81 -25.47 -22.19
CA LYS A 200 -15.66 -26.34 -21.37
C LYS A 200 -16.57 -25.62 -20.37
N GLU A 201 -16.62 -24.29 -20.38
CA GLU A 201 -17.68 -23.48 -19.75
C GLU A 201 -18.68 -22.94 -20.78
#